data_AF-A0A3N5QG63-F1
#
_entry.id   AF-A0A3N5QG63-F1
#
_cell.length_a   1.000
_cell.length_b   1.000
_cell.length_c   1.000
_cell.angle_alpha   90.00
_cell.angle_beta   90.00
_cell.angle_gamma   90.00
#
_symmetry.space_group_name_H-M   'P 1'
#
loop_
_entity.id
_entity.type
_entity.pdbx_description
1 polymer ?
#
loop_
_entity_poly.entity_id
_entity_poly.type
_entity_poly.pdbx_seq_one_letter_code
_entity_poly.pdbx_strand_id
1 'polypeptide(L)'
;MDVVRNATPTVITRLDHDFFRVRFDRTTPSEKHFLRAVAKLGPGPQRTGDIAETLRVKVTSLGPVRAKLVKKGMIYSPAHGDMAFTVPLLDEFMIRAIPDFEC
;
A
#
# COMPACT_ATOMS: atom_id res chain seq x y z
N MET A 1 -2.95 -5.81 35.86
CA MET A 1 -2.93 -6.96 34.94
C MET A 1 -2.63 -6.35 33.58
N ASP A 2 -1.36 -6.08 33.31
CA ASP A 2 -0.92 -5.20 32.21
C ASP A 2 0.23 -5.89 31.47
N VAL A 3 -0.12 -6.70 30.47
CA VAL A 3 0.85 -7.49 29.66
C VAL A 3 0.96 -6.99 28.22
N VAL A 4 0.64 -5.73 27.94
CA VAL A 4 0.66 -5.20 26.56
C VAL A 4 1.52 -3.94 26.50
N ARG A 5 2.85 -4.11 26.41
CA ARG A 5 3.82 -3.07 26.02
C ARG A 5 5.21 -3.68 25.87
N ASN A 6 5.38 -4.54 24.86
CA ASN A 6 6.64 -4.74 24.13
C ASN A 6 6.43 -5.85 23.11
N ALA A 7 5.66 -5.54 22.05
CA ALA A 7 5.74 -6.33 20.83
C ALA A 7 7.07 -5.97 20.17
N THR A 8 8.08 -6.83 20.36
CA THR A 8 9.39 -6.73 19.72
C THR A 8 9.21 -6.51 18.21
N PRO A 9 9.94 -5.58 17.56
CA PRO A 9 9.80 -5.30 16.12
C PRO A 9 9.97 -6.56 15.25
N THR A 10 10.71 -7.56 15.74
CA THR A 10 10.94 -8.87 15.12
C THR A 10 9.72 -9.80 15.12
N VAL A 11 8.76 -9.64 16.04
CA VAL A 11 7.55 -10.46 16.12
C VAL A 11 6.50 -9.99 15.12
N ILE A 12 6.40 -8.67 14.92
CA ILE A 12 5.56 -8.07 13.89
C ILE A 12 6.04 -8.52 12.50
N THR A 13 7.35 -8.46 12.23
CA THR A 13 7.90 -8.79 10.89
C THR A 13 7.67 -10.23 10.43
N ARG A 14 7.67 -11.22 11.34
CA ARG A 14 7.45 -12.63 10.96
C ARG A 14 5.98 -13.00 10.77
N LEU A 15 5.08 -12.43 11.58
CA LEU A 15 3.65 -12.73 11.46
C LEU A 15 3.02 -11.98 10.27
N ASP A 16 3.51 -10.78 9.96
CA ASP A 16 3.06 -9.99 8.81
C ASP A 16 3.53 -10.54 7.47
N HIS A 17 4.65 -11.25 7.41
CA HIS A 17 5.19 -11.76 6.15
C HIS A 17 4.19 -12.66 5.41
N ASP A 18 3.56 -13.60 6.12
CA ASP A 18 2.54 -14.49 5.52
C ASP A 18 1.25 -13.72 5.18
N PHE A 19 0.85 -12.77 6.03
CA PHE A 19 -0.38 -12.01 5.83
C PHE A 19 -0.31 -11.02 4.66
N PHE A 20 0.80 -10.29 4.55
CA PHE A 20 1.05 -9.37 3.45
C PHE A 20 1.25 -10.11 2.14
N ARG A 21 2.01 -11.21 2.16
CA ARG A 21 2.30 -11.97 0.95
C ARG A 21 1.04 -12.58 0.35
N VAL A 22 0.15 -13.15 1.15
CA VAL A 22 -1.14 -13.69 0.66
C VAL A 22 -2.01 -12.59 0.03
N ARG A 23 -2.05 -11.39 0.61
CA ARG A 23 -2.80 -10.27 0.03
C ARG A 23 -2.14 -9.74 -1.24
N PHE A 24 -0.82 -9.59 -1.19
CA PHE A 24 -0.01 -9.14 -2.32
C PHE A 24 -0.13 -10.10 -3.51
N ASP A 25 -0.09 -11.41 -3.31
CA ASP A 25 -0.23 -12.40 -4.37
C ASP A 25 -1.59 -12.35 -5.06
N ARG A 26 -2.62 -11.84 -4.37
CA ARG A 26 -3.97 -11.64 -4.92
C ARG A 26 -4.15 -10.30 -5.63
N THR A 27 -3.11 -9.46 -5.68
CA THR A 27 -3.13 -8.20 -6.44
C THR A 27 -2.59 -8.39 -7.86
N THR A 28 -3.23 -7.75 -8.83
CA THR A 28 -2.79 -7.79 -10.23
C THR A 28 -1.52 -6.96 -10.43
N PRO A 29 -0.78 -7.13 -11.54
CA PRO A 29 0.41 -6.31 -11.81
C PRO A 29 0.16 -4.79 -11.76
N SER A 30 -0.98 -4.33 -12.28
CA SER A 30 -1.38 -2.92 -12.23
C SER A 30 -1.72 -2.43 -10.83
N GLU A 31 -2.34 -3.28 -10.02
CA GLU A 31 -2.63 -3.00 -8.61
C GLU A 31 -1.34 -2.93 -7.79
N LYS A 32 -0.38 -3.83 -8.05
CA LYS A 32 0.96 -3.80 -7.43
C LYS A 32 1.71 -2.52 -7.76
N HIS A 33 1.69 -2.09 -9.02
CA HIS A 33 2.27 -0.80 -9.45
C HIS A 33 1.64 0.37 -8.70
N PHE A 34 0.30 0.38 -8.58
CA PHE A 34 -0.39 1.42 -7.83
C PHE A 34 0.06 1.47 -6.36
N LEU A 35 0.05 0.32 -5.67
CA LEU A 35 0.49 0.23 -4.28
C LEU A 35 1.95 0.66 -4.13
N ARG A 36 2.81 0.31 -5.09
CA ARG A 36 4.22 0.69 -5.07
C ARG A 36 4.43 2.19 -5.27
N ALA A 37 3.59 2.84 -6.09
CA ALA A 37 3.57 4.29 -6.24
C ALA A 37 3.17 4.99 -4.93
N VAL A 38 2.14 4.50 -4.25
CA VAL A 38 1.75 5.01 -2.91
C VAL A 38 2.93 4.90 -1.94
N ALA A 39 3.59 3.73 -1.90
CA ALA A 39 4.74 3.52 -1.03
C ALA A 39 5.95 4.42 -1.38
N LYS A 40 6.14 4.77 -2.66
CA LYS A 40 7.22 5.66 -3.11
C LYS A 40 7.05 7.09 -2.61
N LEU A 41 5.81 7.57 -2.49
CA LEU A 41 5.51 8.91 -1.99
C LEU A 41 5.73 9.06 -0.48
N GLY A 42 5.97 7.95 0.22
CA GLY A 42 6.33 7.93 1.63
C GLY A 42 5.17 7.58 2.56
N PRO A 43 5.39 7.61 3.88
CA PRO A 43 4.41 7.20 4.87
C PRO A 43 3.23 8.19 4.93
N GLY A 44 2.03 7.66 5.14
CA GLY A 44 0.82 8.44 5.35
C GLY A 44 -0.09 8.58 4.12
N PRO A 45 -1.14 9.42 4.21
CA PRO A 45 -2.08 9.65 3.12
C PRO A 45 -1.42 10.36 1.94
N GLN A 46 -1.62 9.82 0.74
CA GLN A 46 -1.06 10.32 -0.51
C GLN A 46 -2.15 10.84 -1.43
N ARG A 47 -1.92 11.97 -2.09
CA ARG A 47 -2.87 12.54 -3.05
C ARG A 47 -2.97 11.63 -4.28
N THR A 48 -4.18 11.41 -4.76
CA THR A 48 -4.42 10.64 -6.00
C THR A 48 -3.76 11.29 -7.22
N GLY A 49 -3.57 12.62 -7.20
CA GLY A 49 -2.81 13.37 -8.20
C GLY A 49 -1.35 12.94 -8.25
N ASP A 50 -0.65 13.03 -7.13
CA ASP A 50 0.77 12.66 -6.99
C ASP A 50 1.02 11.19 -7.36
N ILE A 51 0.08 10.29 -7.04
CA ILE A 51 0.13 8.89 -7.46
C ILE A 51 0.06 8.76 -8.98
N ALA A 52 -0.81 9.53 -9.63
CA ALA A 52 -0.95 9.53 -11.08
C ALA A 52 0.28 10.09 -11.78
N GLU A 53 0.87 11.16 -11.23
CA GLU A 53 2.12 11.74 -11.71
C GLU A 53 3.28 10.75 -11.56
N THR A 54 3.36 10.08 -10.41
CA THR A 54 4.34 9.03 -10.15
C THR A 54 4.20 7.89 -11.15
N LEU A 55 2.97 7.52 -11.53
CA LEU A 55 2.73 6.45 -12.51
C LEU A 55 2.73 6.93 -13.96
N ARG A 56 2.88 8.24 -14.22
CA ARG A 56 2.76 8.88 -15.54
C ARG A 56 1.47 8.51 -16.28
N VAL A 57 0.36 8.40 -15.55
CA VAL A 57 -0.96 8.12 -16.11
C VAL A 57 -1.95 9.23 -15.77
N LYS A 58 -3.09 9.25 -16.48
CA LYS A 58 -4.17 10.19 -16.14
C LYS A 58 -4.82 9.77 -14.82
N VAL A 59 -5.08 10.74 -13.93
CA VAL A 59 -5.80 10.53 -12.65
C VAL A 59 -7.12 9.76 -12.86
N THR A 60 -7.85 10.04 -13.95
CA THR A 60 -9.12 9.38 -14.29
C THR A 60 -8.96 7.88 -14.55
N SER A 61 -7.80 7.43 -15.00
CA SER A 61 -7.50 6.00 -15.23
C SER A 61 -7.29 5.21 -13.94
N LEU A 62 -7.05 5.89 -12.82
CA LEU A 62 -6.81 5.26 -11.53
C LEU A 62 -8.09 4.80 -10.84
N GLY A 63 -9.25 5.33 -11.23
CA GLY A 63 -10.54 5.04 -10.59
C GLY A 63 -10.86 3.54 -10.45
N PRO A 64 -10.81 2.75 -11.53
CA PRO A 64 -11.07 1.31 -11.48
C PRO A 64 -10.09 0.52 -10.62
N VAL A 65 -8.79 0.84 -10.69
CA VAL A 65 -7.75 0.16 -9.90
C VAL A 65 -7.91 0.49 -8.41
N ARG A 66 -8.16 1.77 -8.10
CA ARG A 66 -8.46 2.24 -6.75
C ARG A 66 -9.65 1.51 -6.14
N ALA A 67 -10.76 1.41 -6.86
CA ALA A 67 -11.96 0.73 -6.36
C ALA A 67 -11.71 -0.75 -6.04
N LYS A 68 -10.93 -1.45 -6.87
CA LYS A 68 -10.54 -2.84 -6.63
C LYS A 68 -9.65 -2.98 -5.39
N LEU A 69 -8.67 -2.09 -5.23
CA LEU A 69 -7.78 -2.10 -4.06
C LEU A 69 -8.50 -1.77 -2.76
N VAL A 70 -9.47 -0.84 -2.78
CA VAL A 70 -10.36 -0.58 -1.63
C VAL A 70 -11.19 -1.81 -1.30
N LYS A 71 -11.80 -2.45 -2.31
CA LYS A 71 -12.57 -3.69 -2.10
C LYS A 71 -11.72 -4.84 -1.54
N LYS A 72 -10.44 -4.92 -1.94
CA LYS A 72 -9.47 -5.89 -1.41
C LYS A 72 -8.93 -5.51 -0.03
N GLY A 73 -9.26 -4.33 0.48
CA GLY A 73 -8.80 -3.83 1.77
C GLY A 73 -7.31 -3.57 1.80
N MET A 74 -6.71 -3.13 0.68
CA MET A 74 -5.29 -2.74 0.60
C MET A 74 -5.08 -1.25 0.90
N ILE A 75 -6.05 -0.41 0.52
CA ILE A 75 -6.02 1.04 0.70
C ILE A 75 -7.40 1.56 1.08
N TYR A 76 -7.45 2.72 1.71
CA TYR A 76 -8.67 3.46 2.02
C TYR A 76 -8.45 4.96 1.75
N SER A 77 -9.54 5.74 1.77
CA SER A 77 -9.49 7.18 1.55
C SER A 77 -9.82 7.92 2.85
N PRO A 78 -8.83 8.47 3.58
CA PRO A 78 -9.07 9.19 4.82
C PRO A 78 -9.71 10.57 4.60
N ALA A 79 -9.48 11.18 3.44
CA ALA A 79 -10.06 12.46 3.02
C ALA A 79 -10.25 12.46 1.51
N HIS A 80 -11.10 13.36 0.99
CA HIS A 80 -11.42 13.40 -0.43
C HIS A 80 -10.15 13.60 -1.27
N GLY A 81 -9.86 12.63 -2.14
CA GLY A 81 -8.69 12.65 -3.03
C GLY A 81 -7.42 12.04 -2.44
N ASP A 82 -7.43 11.62 -1.17
CA ASP A 82 -6.28 11.02 -0.50
C ASP A 82 -6.42 9.51 -0.39
N MET A 83 -5.28 8.82 -0.40
CA MET A 83 -5.18 7.36 -0.34
C MET A 83 -4.13 6.96 0.69
N ALA A 84 -4.49 6.08 1.62
CA ALA A 84 -3.58 5.52 2.61
C ALA A 84 -3.67 3.99 2.64
N PHE A 85 -2.60 3.32 3.05
CA PHE A 85 -2.63 1.88 3.29
C PHE A 85 -3.52 1.56 4.49
N THR A 86 -4.32 0.49 4.35
CA THR A 86 -5.17 -0.02 5.45
C THR A 86 -4.38 -0.79 6.51
N VAL A 87 -3.16 -1.21 6.18
CA VAL A 87 -2.31 -1.98 7.09
C VAL A 87 -1.01 -1.21 7.34
N PRO A 88 -0.58 -1.08 8.60
CA PRO A 88 0.72 -0.50 8.92
C PRO A 88 1.87 -1.23 8.22
N LEU A 89 2.96 -0.51 7.90
CA LEU A 89 4.20 -1.06 7.31
C LEU A 89 4.04 -1.70 5.92
N LEU A 90 2.85 -1.61 5.31
CA LEU A 90 2.61 -2.13 3.97
C LEU A 90 3.43 -1.37 2.92
N ASP A 91 3.69 -0.08 3.14
CA ASP A 91 4.61 0.73 2.34
C ASP A 91 6.03 0.15 2.31
N GLU A 92 6.61 -0.15 3.48
CA GLU A 92 7.93 -0.79 3.61
C GLU A 92 7.94 -2.19 2.98
N PHE A 93 6.86 -2.95 3.14
CA PHE A 93 6.71 -4.22 2.45
C PHE A 93 6.73 -4.05 0.92
N MET A 94 5.98 -3.09 0.37
CA MET A 94 5.94 -2.83 -1.06
C MET A 94 7.30 -2.44 -1.63
N ILE A 95 8.08 -1.63 -0.90
CA ILE A 95 9.44 -1.24 -1.30
C ILE A 95 10.36 -2.47 -1.39
N ARG A 96 10.27 -3.40 -0.44
CA ARG A 96 11.06 -4.64 -0.45
C ARG A 96 10.58 -5.66 -1.48
N ALA A 97 9.26 -5.77 -1.67
CA ALA A 97 8.64 -6.72 -2.60
C ALA A 97 8.80 -6.31 -4.07
N ILE A 98 8.94 -5.01 -4.34
CA ILE A 98 9.15 -4.44 -5.67
C ILE A 98 10.29 -3.41 -5.55
N PRO A 99 11.55 -3.87 -5.47
CA PRO A 99 12.70 -2.98 -5.30
C PRO A 99 12.88 -2.08 -6.52
N ASP A 100 12.86 -2.67 -7.71
CA ASP A 100 12.89 -1.97 -8.99
C ASP A 100 11.50 -1.46 -9.35
N PHE A 101 11.31 -0.15 -9.25
CA PHE A 101 10.08 0.53 -9.63
C PHE A 101 10.38 1.63 -10.63
N GLU A 102 10.29 1.25 -11.90
CA GLU A 102 10.39 2.16 -13.03
C GLU A 102 9.00 2.68 -13.39
N CYS A 103 8.90 4.01 -13.39
CA CYS A 103 7.72 4.77 -13.81
C CYS A 103 7.86 5.16 -15.28
#